data_AF-A0A3E1D150-F1
#
_entry.id   AF-A0A3E1D150-F1
#
_cell.length_a   1.000
_cell.length_b   1.000
_cell.length_c   1.000
_cell.angle_alpha   90.00
_cell.angle_beta   90.00
_cell.angle_gamma   90.00
#
_symmetry.space_group_name_H-M   'P 1'
#
loop_
_entity.id
_entity.type
_entity.pdbx_description
1 polymer ?
#
loop_
_entity_poly.entity_id
_entity_poly.type
_entity_poly.pdbx_seq_one_letter_code
_entity_poly.pdbx_strand_id
1 'polypeptide(L)'
;MNVSALTPSELKLRLKTAGIYLQTGSFTTHLKTTIPSVAEGIGLLYADYPLVEQDCFADFHVNLTRPRNLRRWFKPQALFLFDGNTIFKPLPLDQAFPMLEWGLNWCVSTHVNHCLMIHAAVVEKGGFAAIMPAPPGSGKSTLCAALVNRGWRLLSDELALIRVSDGKLIPLPRPVSLKNESIEIIRRYEPNAIFSRKVADTIKGTVAHMKAPADSIARAAEAVQVAWVIFPKYQAGATACLETLPQSRAFMRVADNSFNYSLLGLQGFKAMTKLIDASLCYDFTYSKLDDAIEIFGALKPQAANNNHMYANEL
;
A
#
# COMPACT_ATOMS: atom_id res chain seq x y z
N MET A 1 16.57 -11.66 10.18
CA MET A 1 16.20 -12.86 9.37
C MET A 1 15.01 -12.47 8.50
N ASN A 2 14.88 -13.00 7.27
CA ASN A 2 13.69 -12.76 6.43
C ASN A 2 12.80 -14.01 6.39
N VAL A 3 11.55 -13.86 5.93
CA VAL A 3 10.61 -15.00 5.76
C VAL A 3 11.21 -16.12 4.90
N SER A 4 11.95 -15.78 3.84
CA SER A 4 12.62 -16.73 2.93
C SER A 4 13.68 -17.60 3.59
N ALA A 5 14.15 -17.23 4.79
CA ALA A 5 15.09 -18.05 5.56
C ALA A 5 14.41 -19.28 6.20
N LEU A 6 13.08 -19.30 6.26
CA LEU A 6 12.30 -20.44 6.75
C LEU A 6 11.91 -21.34 5.58
N THR A 7 12.06 -22.65 5.77
CA THR A 7 11.45 -23.61 4.84
C THR A 7 9.92 -23.48 4.86
N PRO A 8 9.21 -23.88 3.79
CA PRO A 8 7.74 -23.85 3.77
C PRO A 8 7.09 -24.58 4.95
N SER A 9 7.69 -25.69 5.40
CA SER A 9 7.22 -26.48 6.54
C SER A 9 7.41 -25.74 7.87
N GLU A 10 8.57 -25.11 8.08
CA GLU A 10 8.84 -24.30 9.28
C GLU A 10 7.93 -23.07 9.34
N LEU A 11 7.76 -22.36 8.23
CA LEU A 11 6.86 -21.22 8.15
C LEU A 11 5.42 -21.63 8.50
N LYS A 12 4.92 -22.72 7.91
CA LYS A 12 3.59 -23.29 8.22
C LYS A 12 3.47 -23.67 9.70
N LEU A 13 4.50 -24.30 10.28
CA LEU A 13 4.50 -24.70 11.69
C LEU A 13 4.48 -23.49 12.63
N ARG A 14 5.34 -22.49 12.38
CA ARG A 14 5.41 -21.27 13.20
C ARG A 14 4.09 -20.50 13.15
N LEU A 15 3.55 -20.24 11.95
CA LEU A 15 2.26 -19.55 11.78
C LEU A 15 1.10 -20.26 12.50
N LYS A 16 1.11 -21.59 12.56
CA LYS A 16 0.08 -22.39 13.23
C LYS A 16 0.20 -22.38 14.76
N THR A 17 1.42 -22.26 15.28
CA THR A 17 1.72 -22.45 16.71
C THR A 17 1.94 -21.12 17.42
N ALA A 18 3.18 -20.65 17.51
CA ALA A 18 3.53 -19.40 18.18
C ALA A 18 2.98 -18.18 17.41
N GLY A 19 3.17 -18.17 16.09
CA GLY A 19 3.01 -17.03 15.20
C GLY A 19 4.37 -16.57 14.64
N ILE A 20 4.34 -15.56 13.78
CA ILE A 20 5.55 -14.85 13.30
C ILE A 20 5.39 -13.35 13.56
N TYR A 21 6.50 -12.65 13.79
CA TYR A 21 6.54 -11.21 13.93
C TYR A 21 7.02 -10.62 12.60
N LEU A 22 6.07 -10.34 11.72
CA LEU A 22 6.32 -9.86 10.36
C LEU A 22 6.44 -8.34 10.37
N GLN A 23 7.58 -7.82 9.93
CA GLN A 23 7.77 -6.38 9.79
C GLN A 23 7.40 -5.90 8.39
N THR A 24 6.49 -4.94 8.30
CA THR A 24 6.14 -4.22 7.07
C THR A 24 6.33 -2.72 7.27
N GLY A 25 7.40 -2.15 6.73
CA GLY A 25 7.76 -0.75 7.00
C GLY A 25 8.06 -0.53 8.48
N SER A 26 7.44 0.48 9.07
CA SER A 26 7.59 0.80 10.50
C SER A 26 6.72 -0.06 11.43
N PHE A 27 5.89 -0.96 10.90
CA PHE A 27 4.96 -1.74 11.71
C PHE A 27 5.37 -3.20 11.81
N THR A 28 5.21 -3.77 12.99
CA THR A 28 5.39 -5.20 13.27
C THR A 28 4.04 -5.84 13.54
N THR A 29 3.67 -6.83 12.75
CA THR A 29 2.44 -7.61 12.94
C THR A 29 2.78 -8.99 13.48
N HIS A 30 2.25 -9.33 14.65
CA HIS A 30 2.24 -10.70 15.13
C HIS A 30 1.11 -11.47 14.41
N LEU A 31 1.50 -12.35 13.49
CA LEU A 31 0.60 -13.04 12.58
C LEU A 31 0.52 -14.53 12.89
N LYS A 32 -0.71 -15.01 13.08
CA LYS A 32 -1.04 -16.43 13.22
C LYS A 32 -2.02 -16.87 12.16
N THR A 33 -1.89 -18.11 11.70
CA THR A 33 -2.90 -18.71 10.83
C THR A 33 -2.82 -20.22 10.83
N THR A 34 -3.99 -20.87 10.77
CA THR A 34 -4.10 -22.31 10.51
C THR A 34 -4.46 -22.61 9.06
N ILE A 35 -4.51 -21.60 8.19
CA ILE A 35 -4.96 -21.72 6.79
C ILE A 35 -3.73 -21.88 5.88
N PRO A 36 -3.54 -23.05 5.22
CA PRO A 36 -2.34 -23.32 4.42
C PRO A 36 -2.11 -22.34 3.26
N SER A 37 -3.18 -21.92 2.57
CA SER A 37 -3.08 -20.97 1.45
C SER A 37 -2.60 -19.58 1.88
N VAL A 38 -2.83 -19.18 3.13
CA VAL A 38 -2.30 -17.93 3.69
C VAL A 38 -0.80 -18.07 3.93
N ALA A 39 -0.36 -19.18 4.54
CA ALA A 39 1.07 -19.45 4.73
C ALA A 39 1.84 -19.52 3.41
N GLU A 40 1.24 -20.12 2.37
CA GLU A 40 1.80 -20.16 1.01
C GLU A 40 1.90 -18.76 0.38
N GLY A 41 0.85 -17.94 0.53
CA GLY A 41 0.89 -16.55 0.08
C GLY A 41 1.94 -15.70 0.79
N ILE A 42 2.13 -15.89 2.11
CA ILE A 42 3.19 -15.25 2.90
C ILE A 42 4.57 -15.70 2.40
N GLY A 43 4.79 -17.01 2.25
CA GLY A 43 6.07 -17.53 1.76
C GLY A 43 6.43 -17.03 0.35
N LEU A 44 5.43 -16.77 -0.50
CA LEU A 44 5.64 -16.26 -1.85
C LEU A 44 5.84 -14.74 -1.89
N LEU A 45 4.90 -13.98 -1.33
CA LEU A 45 4.83 -12.53 -1.52
C LEU A 45 5.55 -11.73 -0.42
N TYR A 46 5.75 -12.35 0.75
CA TYR A 46 6.45 -11.75 1.87
C TYR A 46 7.84 -12.35 2.10
N ALA A 47 8.36 -13.11 1.14
CA ALA A 47 9.66 -13.79 1.23
C ALA A 47 10.82 -12.88 1.70
N ASP A 48 10.88 -11.64 1.23
CA ASP A 48 12.00 -10.73 1.50
C ASP A 48 11.78 -9.87 2.75
N TYR A 49 10.67 -10.05 3.47
CA TYR A 49 10.31 -9.20 4.60
C TYR A 49 11.01 -9.68 5.87
N PRO A 50 11.49 -8.75 6.72
CA PRO A 50 12.11 -9.11 7.97
C PRO A 50 11.13 -9.80 8.93
N LEU A 51 11.67 -10.79 9.64
CA LEU A 51 11.11 -11.35 10.85
C LEU A 51 11.84 -10.76 12.04
N VAL A 52 11.10 -10.13 12.94
CA VAL A 52 11.61 -9.63 14.23
C VAL A 52 11.69 -10.80 15.21
N GLU A 53 12.51 -10.65 16.25
CA GLU A 53 12.68 -11.64 17.31
C GLU A 53 11.33 -12.02 17.95
N GLN A 54 11.23 -13.27 18.41
CA GLN A 54 10.02 -13.74 19.08
C GLN A 54 9.79 -12.97 20.39
N ASP A 55 8.52 -12.74 20.71
CA ASP A 55 8.06 -12.04 21.92
C ASP A 55 8.47 -10.56 21.99
N CYS A 56 8.86 -9.96 20.86
CA CYS A 56 8.99 -8.52 20.73
C CYS A 56 7.61 -7.84 20.73
N PHE A 57 7.61 -6.52 20.92
CA PHE A 57 6.41 -5.72 20.71
C PHE A 57 5.88 -5.89 19.28
N ALA A 58 4.57 -6.06 19.13
CA ALA A 58 3.87 -6.02 17.85
C ALA A 58 2.80 -4.92 17.91
N ASP A 59 2.74 -4.10 16.87
CA ASP A 59 1.70 -3.09 16.72
C ASP A 59 0.32 -3.72 16.56
N PHE A 60 0.26 -4.88 15.90
CA PHE A 60 -0.99 -5.57 15.57
C PHE A 60 -0.89 -7.07 15.86
N HIS A 61 -1.87 -7.63 16.57
CA HIS A 61 -2.01 -9.08 16.76
C HIS A 61 -3.14 -9.62 15.90
N VAL A 62 -2.76 -10.33 14.83
CA VAL A 62 -3.68 -10.80 13.80
C VAL A 62 -3.73 -12.31 13.76
N ASN A 63 -4.94 -12.87 13.66
CA ASN A 63 -5.14 -14.30 13.47
C ASN A 63 -6.14 -14.58 12.35
N LEU A 64 -5.71 -15.33 11.33
CA LEU A 64 -6.60 -15.86 10.30
C LEU A 64 -6.92 -17.33 10.57
N THR A 65 -8.19 -17.61 10.84
CA THR A 65 -8.64 -18.96 11.20
C THR A 65 -9.91 -19.37 10.45
N ARG A 66 -10.28 -20.63 10.58
CA ARG A 66 -11.56 -21.17 10.10
C ARG A 66 -12.55 -21.19 11.25
N PRO A 67 -13.82 -20.80 11.05
CA PRO A 67 -14.83 -20.93 12.09
C PRO A 67 -15.00 -22.40 12.48
N ARG A 68 -15.14 -22.66 13.78
CA ARG A 68 -15.37 -24.00 14.35
C ARG A 68 -16.85 -24.40 14.26
N ASN A 69 -17.43 -24.37 13.07
CA ASN A 69 -18.82 -24.75 12.84
C ASN A 69 -18.95 -25.86 11.77
N LEU A 70 -20.10 -26.54 11.75
CA LEU A 70 -20.38 -27.65 10.82
C LEU A 70 -20.34 -27.21 9.34
N ARG A 71 -20.53 -25.92 9.06
CA ARG A 71 -20.48 -25.34 7.71
C ARG A 71 -19.11 -25.50 7.03
N ARG A 72 -18.05 -25.74 7.80
CA ARG A 72 -16.68 -25.96 7.30
C ARG A 72 -16.56 -27.02 6.21
N TRP A 73 -17.50 -27.98 6.16
CA TRP A 73 -17.49 -29.09 5.21
C TRP A 73 -18.16 -28.76 3.86
N PHE A 74 -19.08 -27.79 3.81
CA PHE A 74 -19.86 -27.48 2.60
C PHE A 74 -19.52 -26.12 2.00
N LYS A 75 -19.21 -25.11 2.82
CA LYS A 75 -18.78 -23.78 2.39
C LYS A 75 -17.73 -23.26 3.38
N PRO A 76 -16.46 -23.67 3.25
CA PRO A 76 -15.43 -23.28 4.19
C PRO A 76 -15.22 -21.76 4.13
N GLN A 77 -15.02 -21.16 5.30
CA GLN A 77 -14.85 -19.72 5.46
C GLN A 77 -13.55 -19.39 6.17
N ALA A 78 -13.09 -18.15 5.99
CA ALA A 78 -12.01 -17.54 6.74
C ALA A 78 -12.56 -16.43 7.65
N LEU A 79 -11.98 -16.33 8.85
CA LEU A 79 -12.18 -15.25 9.81
C LEU A 79 -10.88 -14.49 9.97
N PHE A 80 -10.97 -13.17 10.00
CA PHE A 80 -9.88 -12.30 10.40
C PHE A 80 -10.16 -11.81 11.82
N LEU A 81 -9.26 -12.12 12.73
CA LEU A 81 -9.31 -11.69 14.12
C LEU A 81 -8.20 -10.67 14.38
N PHE A 82 -8.54 -9.59 15.06
CA PHE A 82 -7.62 -8.62 15.63
C PHE A 82 -7.85 -8.58 17.14
N ASP A 83 -6.80 -8.83 17.94
CA ASP A 83 -6.89 -8.99 19.40
C ASP A 83 -8.00 -9.96 19.85
N GLY A 84 -8.19 -11.04 19.07
CA GLY A 84 -9.22 -12.06 19.31
C GLY A 84 -10.63 -11.69 18.84
N ASN A 85 -10.86 -10.44 18.41
CA ASN A 85 -12.16 -9.96 17.94
C ASN A 85 -12.31 -10.09 16.43
N THR A 86 -13.49 -10.51 15.97
CA THR A 86 -13.79 -10.61 14.53
C THR A 86 -14.05 -9.22 13.94
N ILE A 87 -13.23 -8.80 12.98
CA ILE A 87 -13.31 -7.45 12.39
C ILE A 87 -14.22 -7.40 11.16
N PHE A 88 -14.21 -8.45 10.34
CA PHE A 88 -15.01 -8.52 9.13
C PHE A 88 -16.01 -9.68 9.18
N LYS A 89 -17.04 -9.61 8.33
CA LYS A 89 -17.87 -10.79 8.07
C LYS A 89 -17.01 -11.95 7.54
N PRO A 90 -17.33 -13.20 7.89
CA PRO A 90 -16.57 -14.35 7.39
C PRO A 90 -16.64 -14.43 5.87
N LEU A 91 -15.48 -14.59 5.22
CA LEU A 91 -15.37 -14.67 3.75
C LEU A 91 -15.16 -16.12 3.30
N PRO A 92 -15.41 -16.47 2.03
CA PRO A 92 -15.02 -17.76 1.48
C PRO A 92 -13.54 -18.05 1.75
N LEU A 93 -13.19 -19.30 2.07
CA LEU A 93 -11.83 -19.68 2.43
C LEU A 93 -10.80 -19.32 1.34
N ASP A 94 -11.21 -19.33 0.08
CA ASP A 94 -10.31 -18.97 -1.01
C ASP A 94 -9.88 -17.50 -1.01
N GLN A 95 -10.66 -16.64 -0.34
CA GLN A 95 -10.38 -15.22 -0.14
C GLN A 95 -9.54 -14.96 1.11
N ALA A 96 -9.03 -15.99 1.80
CA ALA A 96 -8.27 -15.80 3.04
C ALA A 96 -7.02 -14.93 2.88
N PHE A 97 -6.27 -15.08 1.78
CA PHE A 97 -5.09 -14.23 1.56
C PHE A 97 -5.45 -12.77 1.22
N PRO A 98 -6.39 -12.47 0.29
CA PRO A 98 -6.93 -11.11 0.15
C PRO A 98 -7.49 -10.53 1.46
N MET A 99 -8.13 -11.35 2.30
CA MET A 99 -8.64 -10.93 3.61
C MET A 99 -7.51 -10.52 4.56
N LEU A 100 -6.35 -11.20 4.51
CA LEU A 100 -5.15 -10.77 5.23
C LEU A 100 -4.73 -9.36 4.78
N GLU A 101 -4.58 -9.13 3.47
CA GLU A 101 -4.16 -7.82 2.95
C GLU A 101 -5.12 -6.69 3.32
N TRP A 102 -6.43 -6.94 3.29
CA TRP A 102 -7.44 -5.98 3.73
C TRP A 102 -7.40 -5.74 5.23
N GLY A 103 -7.20 -6.79 6.02
CA GLY A 103 -7.08 -6.68 7.46
C GLY A 103 -5.84 -5.92 7.92
N LEU A 104 -4.70 -6.12 7.26
CA LEU A 104 -3.49 -5.33 7.51
C LEU A 104 -3.69 -3.84 7.18
N ASN A 105 -4.36 -3.55 6.06
CA ASN A 105 -4.77 -2.17 5.74
C ASN A 105 -5.65 -1.57 6.85
N TRP A 106 -6.65 -2.34 7.30
CA TRP A 106 -7.57 -1.90 8.36
C TRP A 106 -6.86 -1.65 9.69
N CYS A 107 -5.90 -2.50 10.07
CA CYS A 107 -5.10 -2.32 11.28
C CYS A 107 -4.38 -0.97 11.25
N VAL A 108 -3.70 -0.67 10.13
CA VAL A 108 -3.00 0.61 9.95
C VAL A 108 -3.99 1.78 9.95
N SER A 109 -5.05 1.72 9.14
CA SER A 109 -5.99 2.84 8.98
C SER A 109 -6.80 3.17 10.23
N THR A 110 -6.94 2.22 11.16
CA THR A 110 -7.77 2.37 12.37
C THR A 110 -6.95 2.72 13.59
N HIS A 111 -5.68 2.28 13.67
CA HIS A 111 -4.86 2.41 14.88
C HIS A 111 -3.68 3.37 14.75
N VAL A 112 -3.28 3.75 13.53
CA VAL A 112 -2.18 4.71 13.33
C VAL A 112 -2.73 6.13 13.35
N ASN A 113 -2.54 6.82 14.48
CA ASN A 113 -3.10 8.17 14.71
C ASN A 113 -2.10 9.32 14.54
N HIS A 114 -0.81 9.02 14.33
CA HIS A 114 0.25 10.03 14.19
C HIS A 114 0.55 10.39 12.71
N CYS A 115 -0.25 9.88 11.79
CA CYS A 115 -0.11 10.10 10.35
C CYS A 115 -1.42 10.62 9.76
N LEU A 116 -1.32 11.58 8.82
CA LEU A 116 -2.37 11.83 7.85
C LEU A 116 -2.37 10.69 6.83
N MET A 117 -3.52 10.04 6.66
CA MET A 117 -3.65 8.86 5.80
C MET A 117 -4.48 9.17 4.57
N ILE A 118 -3.89 8.97 3.40
CA ILE A 118 -4.52 9.23 2.10
C ILE A 118 -4.63 7.90 1.34
N HIS A 119 -5.81 7.63 0.78
CA HIS A 119 -6.01 6.53 -0.15
C HIS A 119 -5.30 6.82 -1.48
N ALA A 120 -4.08 6.31 -1.62
CA ALA A 120 -3.20 6.61 -2.73
C ALA A 120 -2.14 5.52 -2.91
N ALA A 121 -1.69 5.38 -4.15
CA ALA A 121 -0.45 4.69 -4.46
C ALA A 121 0.67 5.72 -4.41
N VAL A 122 1.86 5.27 -4.01
CA VAL A 122 3.00 6.13 -3.78
C VAL A 122 4.25 5.43 -4.27
N VAL A 123 4.98 6.13 -5.11
CA VAL A 123 6.24 5.67 -5.68
C VAL A 123 7.33 6.73 -5.49
N GLU A 124 8.58 6.32 -5.43
CA GLU A 124 9.74 7.21 -5.28
C GLU A 124 10.78 7.00 -6.38
N LYS A 125 11.38 8.11 -6.81
CA LYS A 125 12.57 8.12 -7.65
C LYS A 125 13.47 9.30 -7.26
N GLY A 126 14.74 9.02 -7.04
CA GLY A 126 15.74 10.04 -6.73
C GLY A 126 15.50 10.75 -5.39
N GLY A 127 14.91 10.08 -4.40
CA GLY A 127 14.64 10.62 -3.07
C GLY A 127 13.32 11.40 -2.94
N PHE A 128 12.54 11.51 -4.01
CA PHE A 128 11.28 12.25 -4.04
C PHE A 128 10.10 11.33 -4.34
N ALA A 129 9.03 11.46 -3.55
CA ALA A 129 7.81 10.70 -3.73
C ALA A 129 6.79 11.42 -4.62
N ALA A 130 6.13 10.64 -5.46
CA ALA A 130 4.88 10.99 -6.12
C ALA A 130 3.73 10.26 -5.42
N ILE A 131 2.79 11.02 -4.87
CA ILE A 131 1.51 10.49 -4.38
C ILE A 131 0.54 10.48 -5.54
N MET A 132 -0.18 9.37 -5.71
CA MET A 132 -1.21 9.17 -6.72
C MET A 132 -2.58 8.91 -6.08
N PRO A 133 -3.26 9.94 -5.54
CA PRO A 133 -4.60 9.79 -5.00
C PRO A 133 -5.58 9.57 -6.14
N ALA A 134 -6.45 8.57 -6.01
CA ALA A 134 -7.47 8.35 -7.00
C ALA A 134 -8.65 7.52 -6.46
N PRO A 135 -9.86 7.76 -6.99
CA PRO A 135 -11.00 6.91 -6.68
C PRO A 135 -10.74 5.47 -7.15
N PRO A 136 -11.40 4.46 -6.54
CA PRO A 136 -11.33 3.09 -7.01
C PRO A 136 -11.66 2.97 -8.51
N GLY A 137 -10.85 2.21 -9.25
CA GLY A 137 -11.06 1.97 -10.68
C GLY A 137 -10.36 2.94 -11.63
N SER A 138 -9.64 3.94 -11.14
CA SER A 138 -8.92 4.93 -11.96
C SER A 138 -7.67 4.41 -12.71
N GLY A 139 -7.25 3.17 -12.44
CA GLY A 139 -5.99 2.61 -12.93
C GLY A 139 -4.78 2.80 -12.01
N LYS A 140 -4.96 3.40 -10.82
CA LYS A 140 -3.91 3.68 -9.82
C LYS A 140 -2.94 2.51 -9.56
N SER A 141 -3.46 1.35 -9.18
CA SER A 141 -2.62 0.18 -8.86
C SER A 141 -1.91 -0.39 -10.09
N THR A 142 -2.52 -0.27 -11.26
CA THR A 142 -1.92 -0.66 -12.55
C THR A 142 -0.75 0.27 -12.90
N LEU A 143 -0.94 1.59 -12.77
CA LEU A 143 0.14 2.56 -12.98
C LEU A 143 1.26 2.39 -11.95
N CYS A 144 0.91 2.19 -10.67
CA CYS A 144 1.88 1.92 -9.61
C CYS A 144 2.72 0.68 -9.93
N ALA A 145 2.09 -0.43 -10.31
CA ALA A 145 2.79 -1.64 -10.70
C ALA A 145 3.73 -1.40 -11.90
N ALA A 146 3.28 -0.66 -12.92
CA ALA A 146 4.09 -0.35 -14.09
C ALA A 146 5.34 0.48 -13.74
N LEU A 147 5.16 1.57 -12.97
CA LEU A 147 6.26 2.43 -12.52
C LEU A 147 7.29 1.66 -11.70
N VAL A 148 6.80 0.82 -10.77
CA VAL A 148 7.64 0.01 -9.90
C VAL A 148 8.48 -1.00 -10.69
N ASN A 149 7.89 -1.64 -11.71
CA ASN A 149 8.63 -2.53 -12.61
C ASN A 149 9.53 -1.78 -13.62
N ARG A 150 9.63 -0.45 -13.53
CA ARG A 150 10.54 0.40 -14.31
C ARG A 150 11.46 1.24 -13.42
N GLY A 151 11.79 0.70 -12.25
CA GLY A 151 12.84 1.23 -11.38
C GLY A 151 12.39 2.32 -10.41
N TRP A 152 11.09 2.60 -10.31
CA TRP A 152 10.57 3.36 -9.18
C TRP A 152 10.51 2.48 -7.94
N ARG A 153 10.84 3.03 -6.78
CA ARG A 153 10.66 2.36 -5.50
C ARG A 153 9.18 2.39 -5.11
N LEU A 154 8.63 1.24 -4.72
CA LEU A 154 7.30 1.16 -4.13
C LEU A 154 7.35 1.70 -2.71
N LEU A 155 6.48 2.65 -2.39
CA LEU A 155 6.27 3.09 -1.01
C LEU A 155 4.95 2.57 -0.46
N SER A 156 3.90 2.54 -1.26
CA SER A 156 2.61 1.92 -0.92
C SER A 156 1.72 1.87 -2.15
N ASP A 157 0.81 0.90 -2.27
CA ASP A 157 -0.23 0.93 -3.30
C ASP A 157 -1.57 1.46 -2.78
N GLU A 158 -1.85 1.40 -1.47
CA GLU A 158 -3.18 1.67 -0.92
C GLU A 158 -3.21 2.87 0.04
N LEU A 159 -2.19 3.03 0.88
CA LEU A 159 -2.15 4.01 1.96
C LEU A 159 -0.87 4.87 1.88
N ALA A 160 -1.01 6.16 1.61
CA ALA A 160 0.06 7.13 1.84
C ALA A 160 0.01 7.58 3.30
N LEU A 161 1.11 7.38 4.03
CA LEU A 161 1.22 7.71 5.45
C LEU A 161 2.11 8.94 5.62
N ILE A 162 1.51 10.12 5.78
CA ILE A 162 2.24 11.37 5.99
C ILE A 162 2.38 11.62 7.49
N ARG A 163 3.60 11.50 8.01
CA ARG A 163 3.86 11.71 9.43
C ARG A 163 3.61 13.16 9.81
N VAL A 164 2.75 13.38 10.80
CA VAL A 164 2.31 14.73 11.18
C VAL A 164 3.47 15.57 11.74
N SER A 165 4.45 14.94 12.39
CA SER A 165 5.56 15.64 13.06
C SER A 165 6.50 16.37 12.09
N ASP A 166 6.79 15.80 10.92
CA ASP A 166 7.77 16.34 9.97
C ASP A 166 7.30 16.39 8.51
N GLY A 167 6.08 15.92 8.22
CA GLY A 167 5.51 15.93 6.88
C GLY A 167 6.12 14.91 5.92
N LYS A 168 7.02 14.03 6.39
CA LYS A 168 7.62 12.99 5.55
C LYS A 168 6.66 11.84 5.36
N LEU A 169 6.78 11.19 4.20
CA LEU A 169 6.03 10.00 3.87
C LEU A 169 6.75 8.76 4.40
N ILE A 170 6.03 7.96 5.20
CA ILE A 170 6.52 6.70 5.76
C ILE A 170 6.20 5.57 4.78
N PRO A 171 7.22 4.80 4.32
CA PRO A 171 6.99 3.66 3.44
C PRO A 171 6.21 2.55 4.13
N LEU A 172 5.27 1.96 3.39
CA LEU A 172 4.58 0.72 3.72
C LEU A 172 4.53 -0.20 2.48
N PRO A 173 5.70 -0.64 1.96
CA PRO A 173 5.76 -1.42 0.73
C PRO A 173 5.18 -2.81 1.00
N ARG A 174 3.95 -3.03 0.58
CA ARG A 174 3.25 -4.31 0.60
C ARG A 174 2.89 -4.76 -0.82
N PRO A 175 2.52 -6.04 -1.04
CA PRO A 175 2.15 -6.52 -2.36
C PRO A 175 1.07 -5.65 -3.03
N VAL A 176 1.28 -5.30 -4.31
CA VAL A 176 0.38 -4.41 -5.08
C VAL A 176 -0.90 -5.17 -5.44
N SER A 177 -2.07 -4.62 -5.12
CA SER A 177 -3.36 -5.30 -5.31
C SER A 177 -3.96 -5.00 -6.68
N LEU A 178 -3.82 -5.93 -7.63
CA LEU A 178 -4.34 -5.80 -8.98
C LEU A 178 -5.69 -6.52 -9.14
N LYS A 179 -6.56 -5.96 -9.98
CA LYS A 179 -7.93 -6.43 -10.16
C LYS A 179 -8.27 -6.64 -11.63
N ASN A 180 -9.07 -7.67 -11.89
CA ASN A 180 -9.67 -7.94 -13.19
C ASN A 180 -8.63 -7.90 -14.33
N GLU A 181 -8.84 -7.05 -15.34
CA GLU A 181 -8.00 -6.89 -16.52
C GLU A 181 -6.58 -6.42 -16.16
N SER A 182 -6.43 -5.67 -15.07
CA SER A 182 -5.13 -5.13 -14.63
C SER A 182 -4.12 -6.23 -14.32
N ILE A 183 -4.60 -7.42 -13.90
CA ILE A 183 -3.74 -8.57 -13.63
C ILE A 183 -3.03 -9.02 -14.91
N GLU A 184 -3.77 -9.15 -16.00
CA GLU A 184 -3.21 -9.59 -17.28
C GLU A 184 -2.42 -8.49 -17.99
N ILE A 185 -2.82 -7.23 -17.83
CA ILE A 185 -2.06 -6.08 -18.33
C ILE A 185 -0.65 -6.10 -17.73
N ILE A 186 -0.52 -6.20 -16.40
CA ILE A 186 0.80 -6.17 -15.75
C ILE A 186 1.59 -7.46 -16.01
N ARG A 187 0.96 -8.63 -16.09
CA ARG A 187 1.66 -9.88 -16.47
C ARG A 187 2.29 -9.82 -17.84
N ARG A 188 1.62 -9.18 -18.82
CA ARG A 188 2.20 -8.96 -20.15
C ARG A 188 3.27 -7.88 -20.13
N TYR A 189 3.06 -6.85 -19.33
CA TYR A 189 3.98 -5.71 -19.22
C TYR A 189 5.29 -6.05 -18.49
N GLU A 190 5.24 -6.94 -17.50
CA GLU A 190 6.39 -7.47 -16.76
C GLU A 190 6.22 -8.99 -16.56
N PRO A 191 6.73 -9.82 -17.51
CA PRO A 191 6.60 -11.27 -17.44
C PRO A 191 7.30 -11.92 -16.24
N ASN A 192 8.32 -11.27 -15.67
CA ASN A 192 9.07 -11.80 -14.52
C ASN A 192 8.44 -11.42 -13.18
N ALA A 193 7.38 -10.61 -13.17
CA ALA A 193 6.72 -10.23 -11.93
C ALA A 193 6.07 -11.45 -11.27
N ILE A 194 6.24 -11.56 -9.95
CA ILE A 194 5.70 -12.66 -9.15
C ILE A 194 4.31 -12.25 -8.66
N PHE A 195 3.32 -13.14 -8.85
CA PHE A 195 1.94 -12.91 -8.44
C PHE A 195 1.41 -14.01 -7.54
N SER A 196 0.49 -13.67 -6.64
CA SER A 196 -0.38 -14.66 -6.02
C SER A 196 -1.26 -15.36 -7.06
N ARG A 197 -1.90 -16.45 -6.64
CA ARG A 197 -3.06 -16.99 -7.37
C ARG A 197 -4.13 -15.91 -7.55
N LYS A 198 -4.91 -16.01 -8.62
CA LYS A 198 -6.13 -15.23 -8.81
C LYS A 198 -7.20 -15.74 -7.86
N VAL A 199 -7.93 -14.83 -7.24
CA VAL A 199 -9.08 -15.13 -6.39
C VAL A 199 -10.30 -14.45 -7.00
N ALA A 200 -11.25 -15.25 -7.47
CA ALA A 200 -12.51 -14.79 -8.06
C ALA A 200 -13.55 -14.44 -6.98
N ASP A 201 -14.67 -13.86 -7.42
CA ASP A 201 -15.87 -13.58 -6.61
C ASP A 201 -15.62 -12.77 -5.33
N THR A 202 -14.61 -11.89 -5.35
CA THR A 202 -14.45 -10.92 -4.28
C THR A 202 -15.42 -9.76 -4.50
N ILE A 203 -15.73 -8.98 -3.45
CA ILE A 203 -16.50 -7.73 -3.57
C ILE A 203 -15.89 -6.78 -4.63
N LYS A 204 -14.58 -6.91 -4.88
CA LYS A 204 -13.79 -6.10 -5.80
C LYS A 204 -13.54 -6.78 -7.17
N GLY A 205 -14.21 -7.90 -7.47
CA GLY A 205 -14.00 -8.71 -8.68
C GLY A 205 -12.93 -9.79 -8.50
N THR A 206 -12.15 -10.09 -9.55
CA THR A 206 -11.01 -11.01 -9.44
C THR A 206 -9.79 -10.24 -8.93
N VAL A 207 -9.11 -10.73 -7.88
CA VAL A 207 -7.94 -10.08 -7.28
C VAL A 207 -6.71 -10.98 -7.39
N ALA A 208 -5.56 -10.39 -7.69
CA ALA A 208 -4.24 -11.00 -7.49
C ALA A 208 -3.27 -9.93 -6.96
N HIS A 209 -2.30 -10.37 -6.16
CA HIS A 209 -1.29 -9.47 -5.59
C HIS A 209 0.04 -9.69 -6.27
N MET A 210 0.70 -8.61 -6.68
CA MET A 210 2.06 -8.63 -7.22
C MET A 210 3.06 -8.43 -6.08
N LYS A 211 4.11 -9.25 -6.03
CA LYS A 211 5.18 -9.14 -5.03
C LYS A 211 5.83 -7.75 -5.10
N ALA A 212 6.06 -7.14 -3.93
CA ALA A 212 6.83 -5.90 -3.86
C ALA A 212 8.31 -6.15 -4.22
N PRO A 213 9.02 -5.22 -4.88
CA PRO A 213 10.44 -5.38 -5.15
C PRO A 213 11.27 -5.45 -3.86
N ALA A 214 12.33 -6.26 -3.87
CA ALA A 214 13.22 -6.43 -2.72
C ALA A 214 13.87 -5.10 -2.27
N ASP A 215 14.27 -4.23 -3.21
CA ASP A 215 14.83 -2.91 -2.90
C ASP A 215 13.85 -2.03 -2.11
N SER A 216 12.56 -2.08 -2.46
CA SER A 216 11.53 -1.32 -1.76
C SER A 216 11.37 -1.78 -0.31
N ILE A 217 11.50 -3.09 -0.07
CA ILE A 217 11.43 -3.70 1.26
C ILE A 217 12.70 -3.39 2.07
N ALA A 218 13.88 -3.51 1.46
CA ALA A 218 15.16 -3.23 2.11
C ALA A 218 15.25 -1.78 2.60
N ARG A 219 14.67 -0.86 1.82
CA ARG A 219 14.65 0.58 2.12
C ARG A 219 13.40 0.99 2.90
N ALA A 220 12.60 0.08 3.46
CA ALA A 220 11.28 0.43 4.04
C ALA A 220 11.34 1.37 5.27
N ALA A 221 12.52 1.57 5.87
CA ALA A 221 12.74 2.55 6.95
C ALA A 221 13.06 3.98 6.45
N GLU A 222 13.36 4.15 5.16
CA GLU A 222 13.73 5.45 4.59
C GLU A 222 12.49 6.28 4.28
N ALA A 223 12.12 7.17 5.20
CA ALA A 223 11.07 8.17 4.98
C ALA A 223 11.52 9.23 3.96
N VAL A 224 10.59 9.65 3.10
CA VAL A 224 10.91 10.50 1.95
C VAL A 224 10.07 11.77 1.89
N GLN A 225 10.62 12.79 1.23
CA GLN A 225 9.89 14.02 0.94
C GLN A 225 8.94 13.78 -0.23
N VAL A 226 7.72 14.30 -0.13
CA VAL A 226 6.79 14.33 -1.26
C VAL A 226 7.11 15.54 -2.12
N ALA A 227 7.24 15.33 -3.43
CA ALA A 227 7.45 16.42 -4.40
C ALA A 227 6.30 16.54 -5.40
N TRP A 228 5.47 15.49 -5.55
CA TRP A 228 4.39 15.48 -6.51
C TRP A 228 3.11 14.88 -5.94
N VAL A 229 1.99 15.53 -6.24
CA VAL A 229 0.64 14.98 -6.07
C VAL A 229 0.01 14.91 -7.46
N ILE A 230 -0.11 13.70 -7.99
CA ILE A 230 -0.53 13.46 -9.38
C ILE A 230 -1.83 12.67 -9.33
N PHE A 231 -2.89 13.16 -9.96
CA PHE A 231 -4.17 12.45 -9.99
C PHE A 231 -4.30 11.66 -11.30
N PRO A 232 -4.01 10.35 -11.31
CA PRO A 232 -4.07 9.55 -12.53
C PRO A 232 -5.52 9.24 -12.92
N LYS A 233 -5.75 9.26 -14.24
CA LYS A 233 -7.00 8.85 -14.87
C LYS A 233 -6.70 8.05 -16.13
N TYR A 234 -6.92 6.74 -16.07
CA TYR A 234 -6.92 5.93 -17.27
C TYR A 234 -8.11 6.30 -18.17
N GLN A 235 -7.84 6.57 -19.45
CA GLN A 235 -8.86 6.80 -20.48
C GLN A 235 -8.41 6.13 -21.77
N ALA A 236 -9.16 5.12 -22.21
CA ALA A 236 -8.82 4.33 -23.39
C ALA A 236 -8.68 5.23 -24.65
N GLY A 237 -7.56 5.09 -25.35
CA GLY A 237 -7.25 5.85 -26.57
C GLY A 237 -6.82 7.31 -26.32
N ALA A 238 -6.78 7.78 -25.08
CA ALA A 238 -6.31 9.13 -24.79
C ALA A 238 -4.78 9.24 -24.96
N THR A 239 -4.35 10.36 -25.54
CA THR A 239 -2.95 10.78 -25.49
C THR A 239 -2.56 11.10 -24.06
N ALA A 240 -1.36 10.68 -23.64
CA ALA A 240 -0.88 10.98 -22.30
C ALA A 240 -0.69 12.49 -22.12
N CYS A 241 -1.29 13.07 -21.08
CA CYS A 241 -1.27 14.50 -20.82
C CYS A 241 -1.15 14.76 -19.31
N LEU A 242 -0.20 15.62 -18.95
CA LEU A 242 0.05 16.06 -17.57
C LEU A 242 -0.26 17.56 -17.48
N GLU A 243 -1.32 17.91 -16.76
CA GLU A 243 -1.81 19.29 -16.64
C GLU A 243 -1.64 19.78 -15.22
N THR A 244 -1.14 21.02 -15.06
CA THR A 244 -0.98 21.63 -13.73
C THR A 244 -2.33 21.80 -13.05
N LEU A 245 -2.42 21.39 -11.79
CA LEU A 245 -3.62 21.53 -10.97
C LEU A 245 -3.40 22.63 -9.92
N PRO A 246 -4.31 23.62 -9.78
CA PRO A 246 -4.21 24.61 -8.71
C PRO A 246 -4.18 23.96 -7.33
N GLN A 247 -3.31 24.46 -6.45
CA GLN A 247 -3.10 23.92 -5.10
C GLN A 247 -4.41 23.80 -4.29
N SER A 248 -5.31 24.77 -4.38
CA SER A 248 -6.61 24.71 -3.68
C SER A 248 -7.48 23.53 -4.13
N ARG A 249 -7.49 23.21 -5.44
CA ARG A 249 -8.20 22.03 -5.94
C ARG A 249 -7.50 20.74 -5.55
N ALA A 250 -6.17 20.72 -5.59
CA ALA A 250 -5.39 19.58 -5.13
C ALA A 250 -5.68 19.27 -3.66
N PHE A 251 -5.66 20.29 -2.79
CA PHE A 251 -5.99 20.17 -1.37
C PHE A 251 -7.35 19.50 -1.16
N MET A 252 -8.41 20.01 -1.81
CA MET A 252 -9.76 19.44 -1.67
C MET A 252 -9.80 17.98 -2.12
N ARG A 253 -9.19 17.64 -3.26
CA ARG A 253 -9.19 16.27 -3.77
C ARG A 253 -8.37 15.31 -2.91
N VAL A 254 -7.26 15.75 -2.32
CA VAL A 254 -6.52 14.91 -1.37
C VAL A 254 -7.33 14.74 -0.08
N ALA A 255 -7.99 15.79 0.42
CA ALA A 255 -8.87 15.70 1.57
C ALA A 255 -10.02 14.70 1.35
N ASP A 256 -10.65 14.71 0.17
CA ASP A 256 -11.71 13.75 -0.20
C ASP A 256 -11.21 12.29 -0.24
N ASN A 257 -9.91 12.08 -0.50
CA ASN A 257 -9.28 10.76 -0.49
C ASN A 257 -8.62 10.44 0.87
N SER A 258 -8.77 11.27 1.90
CA SER A 258 -8.14 11.06 3.20
C SER A 258 -9.06 10.33 4.18
N PHE A 259 -8.53 9.33 4.90
CA PHE A 259 -9.31 8.53 5.85
C PHE A 259 -9.60 9.26 7.16
N ASN A 260 -8.63 10.00 7.66
CA ASN A 260 -8.64 10.56 9.01
C ASN A 260 -8.42 12.08 9.04
N TYR A 261 -8.50 12.75 7.90
CA TYR A 261 -8.31 14.21 7.80
C TYR A 261 -9.20 14.97 8.80
N SER A 262 -10.51 14.68 8.82
CA SER A 262 -11.45 15.31 9.74
C SER A 262 -11.21 14.93 11.20
N LEU A 263 -10.72 13.71 11.47
CA LEU A 263 -10.42 13.24 12.81
C LEU A 263 -9.19 13.93 13.41
N LEU A 264 -8.19 14.26 12.58
CA LEU A 264 -6.99 14.97 12.99
C LEU A 264 -7.21 16.48 13.20
N GLY A 265 -8.36 17.02 12.77
CA GLY A 265 -8.71 18.43 12.92
C GLY A 265 -7.61 19.38 12.44
N LEU A 266 -7.18 20.30 13.31
CA LEU A 266 -6.16 21.29 12.98
C LEU A 266 -4.81 20.68 12.58
N GLN A 267 -4.43 19.53 13.15
CA GLN A 267 -3.18 18.85 12.78
C GLN A 267 -3.28 18.30 11.35
N GLY A 268 -4.42 17.72 11.00
CA GLY A 268 -4.71 17.23 9.65
C GLY A 268 -4.67 18.34 8.61
N PHE A 269 -5.31 19.47 8.91
CA PHE A 269 -5.25 20.67 8.07
C PHE A 269 -3.82 21.13 7.83
N LYS A 270 -3.03 21.35 8.89
CA LYS A 270 -1.64 21.80 8.79
C LYS A 270 -0.75 20.82 8.02
N ALA A 271 -0.92 19.51 8.25
CA ALA A 271 -0.17 18.48 7.54
C ALA A 271 -0.52 18.47 6.05
N MET A 272 -1.80 18.61 5.70
CA MET A 272 -2.27 18.68 4.31
C MET A 272 -1.75 19.95 3.61
N THR A 273 -1.81 21.10 4.26
CA THR A 273 -1.27 22.35 3.70
C THR A 273 0.22 22.22 3.39
N LYS A 274 1.02 21.75 4.36
CA LYS A 274 2.45 21.50 4.14
C LYS A 274 2.73 20.53 3.00
N LEU A 275 1.93 19.46 2.89
CA LEU A 275 2.04 18.50 1.80
C LEU A 275 1.82 19.16 0.44
N ILE A 276 0.74 19.93 0.29
CA ILE A 276 0.38 20.59 -0.97
C ILE A 276 1.37 21.72 -1.31
N ASP A 277 1.82 22.50 -0.33
CA ASP A 277 2.77 23.59 -0.54
C ASP A 277 4.14 23.09 -0.99
N ALA A 278 4.55 21.90 -0.53
CA ALA A 278 5.81 21.27 -0.90
C ALA A 278 5.73 20.45 -2.20
N SER A 279 4.56 20.39 -2.85
CA SER A 279 4.32 19.50 -3.99
C SER A 279 3.85 20.23 -5.24
N LEU A 280 4.39 19.82 -6.39
CA LEU A 280 3.79 20.14 -7.68
C LEU A 280 2.57 19.24 -7.90
N CYS A 281 1.44 19.85 -8.22
CA CYS A 281 0.15 19.17 -8.33
C CYS A 281 -0.28 19.05 -9.80
N TYR A 282 -0.70 17.85 -10.22
CA TYR A 282 -1.07 17.59 -11.61
C TYR A 282 -2.31 16.71 -11.75
N ASP A 283 -3.10 16.96 -12.78
CA ASP A 283 -3.98 15.95 -13.37
C ASP A 283 -3.22 15.18 -14.45
N PHE A 284 -3.38 13.85 -14.47
CA PHE A 284 -2.69 12.99 -15.42
C PHE A 284 -3.65 12.05 -16.13
N THR A 285 -3.86 12.24 -17.43
CA THR A 285 -4.68 11.35 -18.26
C THR A 285 -3.77 10.51 -19.15
N TYR A 286 -4.06 9.21 -19.28
CA TYR A 286 -3.25 8.31 -20.11
C TYR A 286 -4.03 7.08 -20.59
N SER A 287 -3.52 6.43 -21.65
CA SER A 287 -4.00 5.13 -22.11
C SER A 287 -2.92 4.05 -22.16
N LYS A 288 -1.65 4.41 -22.36
CA LYS A 288 -0.54 3.46 -22.46
C LYS A 288 0.40 3.61 -21.27
N LEU A 289 0.93 2.49 -20.78
CA LEU A 289 1.84 2.49 -19.64
C LEU A 289 3.18 3.12 -19.97
N ASP A 290 3.72 2.88 -21.17
CA ASP A 290 5.03 3.41 -21.57
C ASP A 290 5.03 4.94 -21.63
N ASP A 291 4.00 5.56 -22.21
CA ASP A 291 3.82 7.01 -22.22
C ASP A 291 3.78 7.58 -20.79
N ALA A 292 3.13 6.87 -19.86
CA ALA A 292 3.08 7.28 -18.46
C ALA A 292 4.44 7.19 -17.78
N ILE A 293 5.23 6.15 -18.08
CA ILE A 293 6.59 5.99 -17.54
C ILE A 293 7.52 7.08 -18.06
N GLU A 294 7.40 7.45 -19.34
CA GLU A 294 8.16 8.55 -19.93
C GLU A 294 7.85 9.89 -19.23
N ILE A 295 6.56 10.23 -19.08
CA ILE A 295 6.13 11.45 -18.39
C ILE A 295 6.60 11.48 -16.94
N PHE A 296 6.43 10.39 -16.20
CA PHE A 296 6.92 10.29 -14.82
C PHE A 296 8.44 10.39 -14.77
N GLY A 297 9.15 9.79 -15.73
CA GLY A 297 10.61 9.87 -15.84
C GLY A 297 11.15 11.27 -16.09
N ALA A 298 10.34 12.16 -16.68
CA ALA A 298 10.68 13.55 -16.94
C ALA A 298 10.34 14.51 -15.77
N LEU A 299 9.66 14.03 -14.71
CA LEU A 299 9.33 14.85 -13.55
C LEU A 299 10.59 15.40 -12.88
N LYS A 300 10.55 16.69 -12.54
CA LYS A 300 11.57 17.36 -11.74
C LYS A 300 10.92 17.88 -10.47
N PRO A 301 11.55 17.70 -9.30
CA PRO A 301 11.03 18.26 -8.06
C PRO A 301 11.08 19.78 -8.15
N GLN A 302 10.26 20.46 -7.35
CA GLN A 302 10.36 21.91 -7.21
C GLN A 302 11.77 22.30 -6.75
N ALA A 303 12.34 23.37 -7.30
CA ALA A 303 13.57 23.93 -6.76
C ALA A 303 13.36 24.30 -5.29
N ALA A 304 14.31 23.95 -4.42
CA ALA A 304 14.21 24.27 -3.00
C ALA A 304 14.08 25.79 -2.83
N ASN A 305 12.89 26.26 -2.45
CA ASN A 305 12.68 27.65 -2.11
C ASN A 305 13.36 27.91 -0.75
N ASN A 306 14.52 28.58 -0.77
CA ASN A 306 15.21 29.12 0.41
C ASN A 306 14.46 30.30 1.07
N ASN A 307 13.12 30.24 1.17
CA ASN A 307 12.29 31.33 1.69
C ASN A 307 11.61 30.95 3.01
N HIS A 308 12.41 30.60 4.02
CA HIS A 308 11.99 30.66 5.43
C HIS A 308 13.13 31.25 6.27
N MET A 309 13.42 32.53 6.04
CA MET A 309 14.30 33.32 6.94
C MET A 309 13.66 34.63 7.43
N TYR A 310 12.37 34.89 7.15
CA TYR A 310 11.70 36.13 7.58
C TYR A 310 10.25 35.91 8.04
N ALA A 311 10.03 35.08 9.07
CA ALA A 311 8.71 34.97 9.70
C ALA A 311 8.77 34.65 11.20
N ASN A 312 9.80 35.16 11.89
CA ASN A 312 9.88 35.16 13.36
C ASN A 312 10.28 36.55 13.87
N GLU A 313 9.54 37.58 13.46
CA GLU A 313 9.43 38.82 14.21
C GLU A 313 7.97 39.27 14.11
N LEU A 314 7.18 38.95 15.14
CA LEU A 314 6.07 39.70 15.73
C LEU A 314 5.33 38.82 16.76
#